data_AF-A0AAD6ZZB2-F1
#
_entry.id   AF-A0AAD6ZZB2-F1
#
_cell.length_a   1.000
_cell.length_b   1.000
_cell.length_c   1.000
_cell.angle_alpha   90.00
_cell.angle_beta   90.00
_cell.angle_gamma   90.00
#
_symmetry.space_group_name_H-M   'P 1'
#
loop_
_entity.id
_entity.type
_entity.pdbx_description
1 polymer ?
#
loop_
_entity_poly.entity_id
_entity_poly.type
_entity_poly.pdbx_seq_one_letter_code
_entity_poly.pdbx_strand_id
1 'polypeptide(L)'
;MSSNDSTKNPTRVAAGLKSTLARDDVSDQAKITAQQRLDEMGATTDDIDHSLNSHAIGGYKATLTNDATSDRAKAHAKEILEAAGYTVTDEHANTDEHHTRVLAGYKAALHNDRVSAEAKEHAREYLKKHDV
;
A
#
# COMPACT_ATOMS: atom_id res chain seq x y z
N MET A 1 1.17 1.12 -39.21
CA MET A 1 2.15 1.01 -38.11
C MET A 1 1.36 0.87 -36.83
N SER A 2 1.43 -0.28 -36.15
CA SER A 2 0.50 -0.66 -35.08
C SER A 2 1.07 -0.25 -33.71
N SER A 3 0.63 0.90 -33.20
CA SER A 3 0.95 1.35 -31.85
C SER A 3 0.08 0.58 -30.87
N ASN A 4 0.59 -0.56 -30.42
CA ASN A 4 -0.01 -1.35 -29.35
C ASN A 4 0.42 -0.76 -28.00
N ASP A 5 -0.05 0.45 -27.70
CA ASP A 5 0.14 1.14 -26.42
C ASP A 5 -0.79 0.48 -25.39
N SER A 6 -0.46 -0.77 -25.04
CA SER A 6 -1.15 -1.49 -23.99
C SER A 6 -0.86 -0.79 -22.67
N THR A 7 -1.88 -0.17 -22.07
CA THR A 7 -2.38 -0.22 -20.67
C THR A 7 -1.63 -1.08 -19.62
N LYS A 8 -0.31 -1.22 -19.73
CA LYS A 8 0.52 -2.01 -18.84
C LYS A 8 1.09 -1.09 -17.80
N ASN A 9 0.94 -1.50 -16.54
CA ASN A 9 1.50 -0.76 -15.43
C ASN A 9 3.05 -0.72 -15.59
N PRO A 10 3.66 0.47 -15.70
CA PRO A 10 5.09 0.60 -15.99
C PRO A 10 5.97 -0.07 -14.93
N THR A 11 5.54 -0.06 -13.66
CA THR A 11 6.22 -0.76 -12.57
C THR A 11 6.27 -2.27 -12.80
N ARG A 12 5.18 -2.87 -13.30
CA ARG A 12 5.14 -4.31 -13.63
C ARG A 12 6.02 -4.64 -14.84
N VAL A 13 6.07 -3.76 -15.83
CA VAL A 13 6.94 -3.94 -17.00
C VAL A 13 8.40 -3.88 -16.58
N ALA A 14 8.77 -2.88 -15.79
CA ALA A 14 10.12 -2.76 -15.23
C ALA A 14 10.52 -3.96 -14.37
N ALA A 15 9.63 -4.46 -13.51
CA ALA A 15 9.88 -5.67 -12.71
C ALA A 15 10.13 -6.92 -13.57
N GLY A 16 9.40 -7.06 -14.68
CA GLY A 16 9.61 -8.13 -15.65
C GLY A 16 10.99 -8.04 -16.33
N LEU A 17 11.38 -6.84 -16.76
CA LEU A 17 12.69 -6.59 -17.36
C LEU A 17 13.83 -6.84 -16.36
N LYS A 18 13.67 -6.44 -15.10
CA LYS A 18 14.63 -6.75 -14.02
C LYS A 18 14.79 -8.25 -13.81
N SER A 19 13.69 -9.00 -13.86
CA SER A 19 13.72 -10.46 -13.78
C SER A 19 14.52 -11.08 -14.92
N THR A 20 14.46 -10.51 -16.13
CA THR A 20 15.28 -11.01 -17.25
C THR A 20 16.77 -10.74 -17.08
N LEU A 21 17.14 -9.66 -16.38
CA LEU A 21 18.55 -9.36 -16.07
C LEU A 21 19.13 -10.31 -15.01
N ALA A 22 18.34 -10.69 -14.01
CA ALA A 22 18.76 -11.53 -12.89
C ALA A 22 18.89 -13.03 -13.23
N ARG A 23 18.37 -13.45 -14.38
CA ARG A 23 18.34 -14.85 -14.80
C ARG A 23 19.60 -15.24 -15.56
N ASP A 24 20.18 -16.38 -15.20
CA ASP A 24 21.39 -16.91 -15.85
C ASP A 24 21.10 -17.64 -17.17
N ASP A 25 19.85 -18.03 -17.42
CA ASP A 25 19.40 -18.74 -18.62
C ASP A 25 18.98 -17.81 -19.78
N VAL A 26 19.17 -16.50 -19.62
CA VAL A 26 18.80 -15.48 -20.60
C VAL A 26 20.04 -15.02 -21.36
N SER A 27 19.91 -14.84 -22.69
CA SER A 27 21.02 -14.40 -23.54
C SER A 27 21.47 -12.98 -23.24
N ASP A 28 22.76 -12.71 -23.47
CA ASP A 28 23.35 -11.39 -23.24
C ASP A 28 22.64 -10.29 -24.05
N GLN A 29 22.26 -10.59 -25.30
CA GLN A 29 21.52 -9.65 -26.14
C GLN A 29 20.14 -9.29 -25.55
N ALA A 30 19.46 -10.27 -24.94
CA ALA A 30 18.19 -10.03 -24.28
C ALA A 30 18.36 -9.20 -23.00
N LYS A 31 19.45 -9.41 -22.25
CA LYS A 31 19.81 -8.60 -21.08
C LYS A 31 20.10 -7.15 -21.46
N ILE A 32 20.91 -6.93 -22.51
CA ILE A 32 21.22 -5.57 -23.01
C ILE A 32 19.94 -4.84 -23.43
N THR A 33 19.06 -5.52 -24.14
CA THR A 33 17.77 -4.93 -24.57
C THR A 33 16.88 -4.61 -23.38
N ALA A 34 16.85 -5.48 -22.37
CA ALA A 34 16.09 -5.24 -21.14
C ALA A 34 16.62 -4.04 -20.36
N GLN A 35 17.95 -3.87 -20.28
CA GLN A 35 18.59 -2.74 -19.64
C GLN A 35 18.25 -1.42 -20.35
N GLN A 36 18.43 -1.36 -21.67
CA GLN A 36 18.10 -0.17 -22.46
C GLN A 36 16.64 0.26 -22.28
N ARG A 37 15.73 -0.71 -22.19
CA ARG A 37 14.30 -0.44 -22.02
C ARG A 37 13.95 0.01 -20.59
N LEU A 38 14.71 -0.42 -19.58
CA LEU A 38 14.61 0.12 -18.22
C LEU A 38 15.09 1.58 -18.15
N ASP A 39 16.21 1.87 -18.82
CA ASP A 39 16.78 3.21 -18.90
C ASP A 39 15.83 4.18 -19.63
N GLU A 40 15.24 3.74 -20.75
CA GLU A 40 14.22 4.50 -21.51
C GLU A 40 12.97 4.80 -20.68
N MET A 41 12.54 3.87 -19.82
CA MET A 41 11.39 4.06 -18.95
C MET A 41 11.65 5.05 -17.80
N GLY A 42 12.90 5.48 -17.59
CA GLY A 42 13.28 6.33 -16.45
C GLY A 42 13.00 5.67 -15.10
N ALA A 43 12.79 4.34 -15.09
CA ALA A 43 12.50 3.58 -13.89
C ALA A 43 13.81 3.41 -13.12
N THR A 44 14.09 4.31 -12.19
CA THR A 44 15.24 4.14 -11.32
C THR A 44 15.06 2.86 -10.51
N THR A 45 16.16 2.14 -10.28
CA THR A 45 16.14 0.91 -9.48
C THR A 45 15.54 1.12 -8.10
N ASP A 46 15.66 2.33 -7.54
CA ASP A 46 15.15 2.70 -6.21
C ASP A 46 13.62 2.87 -6.19
N ASP A 47 13.02 3.50 -7.21
CA ASP A 47 11.56 3.69 -7.30
C ASP A 47 10.79 2.36 -7.38
N ILE A 48 11.38 1.39 -8.09
CA ILE A 48 10.81 0.03 -8.22
C ILE A 48 11.04 -0.78 -6.94
N ASP A 49 12.21 -0.66 -6.31
CA ASP A 49 12.55 -1.39 -5.09
C ASP A 49 11.65 -0.98 -3.92
N HIS A 50 11.41 0.33 -3.75
CA HIS A 50 10.46 0.84 -2.76
C HIS A 50 9.02 0.37 -3.01
N SER A 51 8.58 0.29 -4.27
CA SER A 51 7.22 -0.18 -4.61
C SER A 51 7.03 -1.68 -4.39
N LEU A 52 8.03 -2.50 -4.73
CA LEU A 52 8.02 -3.95 -4.49
C LEU A 52 8.09 -4.27 -2.99
N ASN A 53 8.94 -3.56 -2.27
CA ASN A 53 9.04 -3.67 -0.82
C ASN A 53 7.71 -3.26 -0.15
N SER A 54 7.09 -2.16 -0.60
CA SER A 54 5.78 -1.71 -0.10
C SER A 54 4.68 -2.78 -0.22
N HIS A 55 4.65 -3.57 -1.31
CA HIS A 55 3.69 -4.65 -1.47
C HIS A 55 3.99 -5.86 -0.57
N ALA A 56 5.27 -6.23 -0.43
CA ALA A 56 5.67 -7.31 0.47
C ALA A 56 5.34 -6.97 1.92
N ILE A 57 5.65 -5.75 2.36
CA ILE A 57 5.31 -5.19 3.67
C ILE A 57 3.79 -5.17 3.86
N GLY A 58 3.02 -4.73 2.86
CA GLY A 58 1.55 -4.81 2.91
C GLY A 58 1.03 -6.23 3.10
N GLY A 59 1.65 -7.21 2.43
CA GLY A 59 1.36 -8.63 2.61
C GLY A 59 1.63 -9.11 4.03
N TYR A 60 2.80 -8.80 4.59
CA TYR A 60 3.12 -9.15 5.97
C TYR A 60 2.18 -8.48 6.99
N LYS A 61 1.78 -7.23 6.77
CA LYS A 61 0.75 -6.59 7.59
C LYS A 61 -0.59 -7.33 7.51
N ALA A 62 -1.01 -7.76 6.33
CA ALA A 62 -2.21 -8.55 6.16
C ALA A 62 -2.12 -9.93 6.85
N THR A 63 -0.93 -10.55 6.88
CA THR A 63 -0.77 -11.82 7.60
C THR A 63 -0.93 -11.67 9.11
N LEU A 64 -0.62 -10.51 9.69
CA LEU A 64 -0.81 -10.24 11.11
C LEU A 64 -2.30 -10.10 11.48
N THR A 65 -3.09 -9.48 10.62
CA THR A 65 -4.52 -9.20 10.86
C THR A 65 -5.45 -10.32 10.42
N ASN A 66 -4.98 -11.25 9.61
CA ASN A 66 -5.79 -12.40 9.18
C ASN A 66 -5.94 -13.41 10.33
N ASP A 67 -7.17 -13.82 10.65
CA ASP A 67 -7.42 -14.83 11.68
C ASP A 67 -7.11 -16.26 11.22
N ALA A 68 -7.09 -16.49 9.91
CA ALA A 68 -6.80 -17.81 9.32
C ALA A 68 -5.29 -18.10 9.19
N THR A 69 -4.42 -17.16 9.56
CA THR A 69 -2.96 -17.37 9.54
C THR A 69 -2.48 -17.95 10.87
N SER A 70 -1.50 -18.84 10.80
CA SER A 70 -0.92 -19.47 11.99
C SER A 70 -0.05 -18.50 12.79
N ASP A 71 0.07 -18.74 14.10
CA ASP A 71 0.91 -17.93 14.99
C ASP A 71 2.37 -17.85 14.53
N ARG A 72 2.88 -18.95 13.98
CA ARG A 72 4.23 -19.00 13.40
C ARG A 72 4.39 -18.06 12.20
N ALA A 73 3.37 -17.98 11.33
CA ALA A 73 3.39 -17.07 10.18
C ALA A 73 3.29 -15.61 10.64
N LYS A 74 2.46 -15.33 11.66
CA LYS A 74 2.35 -13.99 12.27
C LYS A 74 3.67 -13.54 12.91
N ALA A 75 4.32 -14.42 13.68
CA ALA A 75 5.61 -14.12 14.29
C ALA A 75 6.68 -13.78 13.25
N HIS A 76 6.78 -14.58 12.19
CA HIS A 76 7.72 -14.31 11.09
C HIS A 76 7.39 -13.00 10.36
N ALA A 77 6.11 -12.73 10.09
CA ALA A 77 5.71 -11.48 9.46
C ALA A 77 6.08 -10.26 10.30
N LYS A 78 5.95 -10.35 11.63
CA LYS A 78 6.36 -9.28 12.56
C LYS A 78 7.86 -9.02 12.49
N GLU A 79 8.68 -10.06 12.48
CA GLU A 79 10.14 -9.96 12.38
C GLU A 79 10.57 -9.27 11.07
N ILE A 80 9.95 -9.64 9.93
CA ILE A 80 10.26 -9.01 8.65
C ILE A 80 9.85 -7.53 8.62
N LEU A 81 8.70 -7.19 9.21
CA LEU A 81 8.25 -5.79 9.30
C LEU A 81 9.21 -4.95 10.16
N GLU A 82 9.63 -5.48 11.30
CA GLU A 82 10.59 -4.81 12.20
C GLU A 82 11.96 -4.62 11.53
N ALA A 83 12.47 -5.64 10.84
CA ALA A 83 13.72 -5.57 10.07
C ALA A 83 13.65 -4.53 8.94
N ALA A 84 12.46 -4.33 8.35
CA ALA A 84 12.21 -3.30 7.35
C ALA A 84 11.98 -1.89 7.95
N GLY A 85 12.13 -1.72 9.26
CA GLY A 85 11.91 -0.45 9.96
C GLY A 85 10.42 -0.10 10.15
N TYR A 86 9.50 -1.02 9.83
CA TYR A 86 8.10 -0.90 10.17
C TYR A 86 7.91 -1.47 11.57
N THR A 87 8.05 -0.63 12.58
CA THR A 87 7.60 -0.99 13.92
C THR A 87 6.10 -1.20 13.86
N VAL A 88 5.67 -2.47 13.90
CA VAL A 88 4.30 -2.84 14.24
C VAL A 88 4.12 -2.52 15.72
N THR A 89 4.14 -1.24 16.06
CA THR A 89 3.47 -0.78 17.28
C THR A 89 2.03 -1.16 17.04
N ASP A 90 1.57 -2.15 17.79
CA ASP A 90 0.18 -2.60 17.82
C ASP A 90 -0.76 -1.48 17.40
N GLU A 91 -1.40 -1.62 16.24
CA GLU A 91 -2.43 -0.69 15.77
C GLU A 91 -3.66 -0.71 16.71
N HIS A 92 -3.58 -1.47 17.81
CA HIS A 92 -4.45 -1.41 18.97
C HIS A 92 -4.12 -0.27 19.96
N ALA A 93 -3.08 0.55 19.72
CA ALA A 93 -2.73 1.66 20.61
C ALA A 93 -3.31 3.03 20.21
N ASN A 94 -4.11 3.12 19.14
CA ASN A 94 -4.71 4.40 18.74
C ASN A 94 -6.22 4.29 18.51
N THR A 95 -6.91 3.58 19.40
CA THR A 95 -8.38 3.73 19.52
C THR A 95 -8.74 5.21 19.62
N ASP A 96 -7.92 6.00 20.32
CA ASP A 96 -8.01 7.46 20.39
C ASP A 96 -7.85 8.16 19.04
N GLU A 97 -6.88 7.79 18.20
CA GLU A 97 -6.70 8.43 16.89
C GLU A 97 -7.81 8.05 15.90
N HIS A 98 -8.22 6.77 15.88
CA HIS A 98 -9.37 6.35 15.09
C HIS A 98 -10.63 7.08 15.55
N HIS A 99 -10.85 7.18 16.86
CA HIS A 99 -11.96 7.93 17.43
C HIS A 99 -11.90 9.40 17.04
N THR A 100 -10.73 10.03 17.15
CA THR A 100 -10.49 11.43 16.76
C THR A 100 -10.81 11.66 15.28
N ARG A 101 -10.37 10.76 14.39
CA ARG A 101 -10.66 10.83 12.94
C ARG A 101 -12.16 10.66 12.65
N VAL A 102 -12.83 9.75 13.35
CA VAL A 102 -14.28 9.56 13.23
C VAL A 102 -15.04 10.83 13.67
N LEU A 103 -14.68 11.41 14.81
CA LEU A 103 -15.28 12.65 15.30
C LEU A 103 -15.02 13.82 14.34
N ALA A 104 -13.80 13.93 13.79
CA ALA A 104 -13.47 14.93 12.78
C ALA A 104 -14.32 14.77 11.51
N GLY A 105 -14.57 13.53 11.08
CA GLY A 105 -15.46 13.21 9.95
C GLY A 105 -16.90 13.66 10.19
N TYR A 106 -17.45 13.38 11.38
CA TYR A 106 -18.78 13.85 11.75
C TYR A 106 -18.86 15.38 11.84
N LYS A 107 -17.83 16.06 12.35
CA LYS A 107 -17.74 17.54 12.34
C LYS A 107 -17.73 18.07 10.91
N ALA A 108 -16.95 17.47 10.01
CA ALA A 108 -16.92 17.83 8.60
C ALA A 108 -18.29 17.63 7.91
N ALA A 109 -19.00 16.55 8.23
CA ALA A 109 -20.33 16.27 7.69
C ALA A 109 -21.36 17.36 8.05
N LEU A 110 -21.25 17.99 9.23
CA LEU A 110 -22.13 19.11 9.61
C LEU A 110 -21.95 20.33 8.72
N HIS A 111 -20.72 20.60 8.28
CA HIS A 111 -20.36 21.75 7.45
C HIS A 111 -20.49 21.49 5.94
N ASN A 112 -20.74 20.25 5.53
CA ASN A 112 -20.87 19.90 4.12
C ASN A 112 -22.32 20.13 3.63
N ASP A 113 -22.50 21.01 2.65
CA ASP A 113 -23.81 21.32 2.06
C ASP A 113 -24.43 20.17 1.26
N ARG A 114 -23.63 19.17 0.87
CA ARG A 114 -24.09 17.97 0.14
C ARG A 114 -24.67 16.90 1.06
N VAL A 115 -24.59 17.07 2.37
CA VAL A 115 -25.09 16.12 3.37
C VAL A 115 -26.53 16.50 3.74
N SER A 116 -27.41 15.51 3.80
CA SER A 116 -28.83 15.70 4.13
C SER A 116 -29.04 16.19 5.57
N ALA A 117 -30.18 16.84 5.82
CA ALA A 117 -30.52 17.34 7.15
C ALA A 117 -30.55 16.21 8.21
N GLU A 118 -31.13 15.06 7.86
CA GLU A 118 -31.20 13.86 8.70
C GLU A 118 -29.81 13.31 9.06
N ALA A 119 -28.90 13.25 8.07
CA ALA A 119 -27.52 12.81 8.30
C ALA A 119 -26.73 13.79 9.17
N LYS A 120 -27.00 15.11 9.06
CA LYS A 120 -26.42 16.12 9.96
C LYS A 120 -26.97 15.99 11.38
N GLU A 121 -28.24 15.67 11.56
CA GLU A 121 -28.82 15.45 12.89
C GLU A 121 -28.18 14.24 13.58
N HIS A 122 -28.05 13.12 12.87
CA HIS A 122 -27.35 11.94 13.37
C HIS A 122 -25.87 12.25 13.72
N ALA A 123 -25.18 13.04 12.89
CA ALA A 123 -23.82 13.49 13.18
C ALA A 123 -23.73 14.33 14.47
N ARG A 124 -24.71 15.21 14.74
CA ARG A 124 -24.76 15.99 16.00
C ARG A 124 -25.00 15.08 17.20
N GLU A 125 -25.91 14.12 17.08
CA GLU A 125 -26.20 13.18 18.17
C GLU A 125 -24.98 12.32 18.50
N TYR A 126 -24.27 11.85 17.47
CA TYR A 126 -23.03 11.09 17.63
C TYR A 126 -21.96 11.91 18.35
N LEU A 127 -21.70 13.16 17.91
CA LEU A 127 -20.73 14.04 18.57
C LEU A 127 -21.11 14.33 20.03
N LYS A 128 -22.40 14.54 20.32
CA LYS A 128 -22.91 14.74 21.69
C LYS A 128 -22.71 13.52 22.59
N LYS A 129 -22.89 12.31 22.08
CA LYS A 129 -22.65 11.06 22.83
C LYS A 129 -21.17 10.84 23.13
N HIS A 130 -20.29 11.40 22.31
CA HIS A 130 -18.84 11.28 22.42
C HIS A 130 -18.15 12.54 23.00
N ASP A 131 -18.95 13.44 23.60
CA ASP A 131 -18.52 14.62 24.38
C ASP A 131 -17.59 15.62 23.65
N VAL A 132 -17.90 15.95 22.38
CA VAL A 132 -17.16 16.91 21.53
C VAL A 132 -18.01 17.81 20.64
#